data_AF-A0A1I5VU85-F1
#
_entry.id   AF-A0A1I5VU85-F1
#
_cell.length_a   1.000
_cell.length_b   1.000
_cell.length_c   1.000
_cell.angle_alpha   90.00
_cell.angle_beta   90.00
_cell.angle_gamma   90.00
#
_symmetry.space_group_name_H-M   'P 1'
#
loop_
_entity.id
_entity.type
_entity.pdbx_description
1 polymer ?
#
loop_
_entity_poly.entity_id
_entity_poly.type
_entity_poly.pdbx_seq_one_letter_code
_entity_poly.pdbx_strand_id
1 'polypeptide(L)'
;MRAPAPARLQHEDVLRTLMIAEYLRPYAQWRINRPDPCDGGRNARAAIGLIDAAAYVSRLDDSERVIVRMAIAGCFALGRFNPGAEGENLIRFWHYDDATGSPADLLEALADCAERGLRHPVPQPRKGRKTVA
;
A
#
# COMPACT_ATOMS: atom_id res chain seq x y z
N MET A 1 -21.11 3.88 -45.94
CA MET A 1 -21.07 4.30 -44.52
C MET A 1 -20.25 3.27 -43.76
N ARG A 2 -19.13 3.67 -43.15
CA ARG A 2 -18.20 2.78 -42.44
C ARG A 2 -18.50 2.88 -40.95
N ALA A 3 -18.81 1.76 -40.30
CA ALA A 3 -18.97 1.73 -38.85
C ALA A 3 -17.66 2.17 -38.15
N PRO A 4 -17.72 2.91 -37.03
CA PRO A 4 -16.52 3.18 -36.23
C PRO A 4 -16.00 1.86 -35.64
N ALA A 5 -14.69 1.65 -35.74
CA ALA A 5 -14.01 0.53 -35.08
C ALA A 5 -14.15 0.68 -33.55
N PRO A 6 -14.29 -0.42 -32.79
CA PRO A 6 -14.32 -0.34 -31.33
C PRO A 6 -13.00 0.26 -30.83
N ALA A 7 -13.12 1.20 -29.89
CA ALA A 7 -12.00 1.76 -29.16
C ALA A 7 -11.16 0.62 -28.59
N ARG A 8 -9.87 0.63 -28.89
CA ARG A 8 -8.91 -0.29 -28.29
C ARG A 8 -8.94 -0.03 -26.78
N LEU A 9 -9.25 -1.05 -25.98
CA LEU A 9 -8.91 -1.09 -24.55
C LEU A 9 -7.38 -1.13 -24.49
N GLN A 10 -6.76 0.05 -24.56
CA GLN A 10 -5.32 0.23 -24.55
C GLN A 10 -4.88 0.46 -23.12
N HIS A 11 -4.21 -0.56 -22.58
CA HIS A 11 -3.79 -0.74 -21.18
C HIS A 11 -4.94 -1.05 -20.22
N GLU A 12 -4.89 -2.24 -19.62
CA GLU A 12 -5.54 -2.46 -18.34
C GLU A 12 -4.97 -1.41 -17.38
N ASP A 13 -5.69 -0.30 -17.20
CA ASP A 13 -5.47 0.61 -16.07
C ASP A 13 -5.68 -0.23 -14.82
N VAL A 14 -4.63 -0.88 -14.34
CA VAL A 14 -4.65 -1.54 -13.04
C VAL A 14 -4.91 -0.42 -12.04
N LEU A 15 -6.14 -0.38 -11.54
CA LEU A 15 -6.59 0.63 -10.60
C LEU A 15 -5.59 0.68 -9.44
N ARG A 16 -5.12 1.87 -9.09
CA ARG A 16 -4.18 2.07 -7.96
C ARG A 16 -4.78 1.50 -6.68
N THR A 17 -6.09 1.60 -6.52
CA THR A 17 -6.84 0.99 -5.42
C THR A 17 -6.71 -0.53 -5.35
N LEU A 18 -6.66 -1.22 -6.49
CA LEU A 18 -6.40 -2.67 -6.54
C LEU A 18 -4.97 -2.97 -6.10
N MET A 19 -3.98 -2.20 -6.55
CA MET A 19 -2.59 -2.41 -6.13
C MET A 19 -2.41 -2.27 -4.60
N ILE A 20 -3.09 -1.32 -3.96
CA ILE A 20 -3.08 -1.19 -2.49
C ILE A 20 -3.74 -2.41 -1.86
N ALA A 21 -4.94 -2.80 -2.32
CA ALA A 21 -5.66 -3.93 -1.76
C ALA A 21 -4.85 -5.24 -1.85
N GLU A 22 -4.21 -5.49 -3.00
CA GLU A 22 -3.33 -6.63 -3.22
C GLU A 22 -2.09 -6.58 -2.33
N TYR A 23 -1.56 -5.40 -2.03
CA TYR A 23 -0.44 -5.24 -1.12
C TYR A 23 -0.81 -5.56 0.34
N LEU A 24 -2.02 -5.20 0.79
CA LEU A 24 -2.46 -5.40 2.17
C LEU A 24 -2.82 -6.86 2.50
N ARG A 25 -3.40 -7.60 1.54
CA ARG A 25 -3.88 -8.98 1.75
C ARG A 25 -2.80 -9.95 2.28
N PRO A 26 -1.56 -9.99 1.73
CA PRO A 26 -0.49 -10.82 2.28
C PRO A 26 -0.14 -10.50 3.74
N TYR A 27 -0.21 -9.23 4.15
CA TYR A 27 0.03 -8.85 5.54
C TYR A 27 -1.08 -9.35 6.45
N ALA A 28 -2.35 -9.23 6.04
CA ALA A 28 -3.46 -9.82 6.78
C ALA A 28 -3.31 -11.34 6.92
N GLN A 29 -2.96 -12.03 5.83
CA GLN A 29 -2.74 -13.48 5.85
C GLN A 29 -1.59 -13.88 6.77
N TRP A 30 -0.49 -13.11 6.76
CA TRP A 30 0.64 -13.34 7.67
C TRP A 30 0.23 -13.23 9.14
N ARG A 31 -0.66 -12.29 9.48
CA ARG A 31 -1.23 -12.17 10.83
C ARG A 31 -2.11 -13.36 11.22
N ILE A 32 -2.99 -13.80 10.32
CA ILE A 32 -3.86 -14.97 10.53
C ILE A 32 -3.03 -16.23 10.79
N ASN A 33 -1.94 -16.40 10.04
CA ASN A 33 -1.06 -17.57 10.14
C ASN A 33 -0.13 -17.55 11.36
N ARG A 34 -0.22 -16.53 12.22
CA ARG A 34 0.63 -16.38 13.40
C ARG A 34 -0.20 -16.30 14.69
N PRO A 35 -1.04 -17.30 15.00
CA PRO A 35 -1.72 -17.32 16.28
C PRO A 35 -0.69 -17.42 17.41
N ASP A 36 -0.78 -16.52 18.38
CA ASP A 36 0.04 -16.52 19.58
C ASP A 36 -0.88 -16.33 20.80
N PRO A 37 -1.07 -17.35 21.64
CA PRO A 37 -1.95 -17.26 22.82
C PRO A 37 -1.57 -16.14 23.79
N CYS A 38 -0.32 -15.68 23.77
CA CYS A 38 0.19 -14.61 24.61
C CYS A 38 0.02 -13.22 23.98
N ASP A 39 -0.50 -13.12 22.75
CA ASP A 39 -0.66 -11.85 22.06
C ASP A 39 -1.94 -11.09 22.42
N GLY A 40 -2.85 -11.67 23.23
CA GLY A 40 -4.08 -10.99 23.64
C GLY A 40 -4.98 -10.59 22.45
N GLY A 41 -4.92 -11.34 21.35
CA GLY A 41 -5.66 -11.09 20.12
C GLY A 41 -5.08 -10.00 19.23
N ARG A 42 -3.85 -9.53 19.48
CA ARG A 42 -3.20 -8.47 18.68
C ARG A 42 -3.10 -8.86 17.20
N ASN A 43 -2.68 -10.09 16.88
CA ASN A 43 -2.59 -10.52 15.48
C ASN A 43 -3.97 -10.60 14.82
N ALA A 44 -5.00 -11.04 15.55
CA ALA A 44 -6.37 -11.08 15.03
C ALA A 44 -6.91 -9.67 14.72
N ARG A 45 -6.73 -8.70 15.62
CA ARG A 45 -7.14 -7.30 15.39
C ARG A 45 -6.43 -6.68 14.19
N ALA A 46 -5.11 -6.85 14.11
CA ALA A 46 -4.33 -6.39 12.97
C ALA A 46 -4.81 -7.03 11.66
N ALA A 47 -5.12 -8.33 11.65
CA ALA A 47 -5.65 -9.01 10.46
C ALA A 47 -6.98 -8.42 10.00
N ILE A 48 -7.94 -8.22 10.92
CA ILE A 48 -9.26 -7.65 10.62
C ILE A 48 -9.11 -6.26 10.02
N GLY A 49 -8.32 -5.38 10.66
CA GLY A 49 -8.14 -4.02 10.17
C GLY A 49 -7.48 -3.95 8.79
N LEU A 50 -6.56 -4.86 8.48
CA LEU A 50 -5.96 -4.94 7.14
C LEU A 50 -6.93 -5.48 6.09
N ILE A 51 -7.83 -6.41 6.45
CA ILE A 51 -8.90 -6.89 5.57
C ILE A 51 -9.90 -5.76 5.30
N ASP A 52 -10.32 -5.04 6.33
CA ASP A 52 -11.24 -3.92 6.22
C ASP A 52 -10.62 -2.80 5.37
N ALA A 53 -9.33 -2.52 5.54
CA ALA A 53 -8.59 -1.58 4.71
C ALA A 53 -8.53 -2.00 3.24
N ALA A 54 -8.24 -3.28 2.96
CA ALA A 54 -8.25 -3.80 1.60
C ALA A 54 -9.65 -3.72 0.95
N ALA A 55 -10.71 -4.04 1.70
CA ALA A 55 -12.09 -3.94 1.21
C ALA A 55 -12.56 -2.49 1.06
N TYR A 56 -12.11 -1.59 1.92
CA TYR A 56 -12.37 -0.15 1.83
C TYR A 56 -11.72 0.45 0.58
N VAL A 57 -10.41 0.24 0.39
CA VAL A 57 -9.70 0.86 -0.73
C VAL A 57 -10.19 0.36 -2.08
N SER A 58 -10.60 -0.92 -2.21
CA SER A 58 -11.19 -1.45 -3.45
C SER A 58 -12.53 -0.81 -3.85
N ARG A 59 -13.16 0.00 -2.98
CA ARG A 59 -14.39 0.73 -3.27
C ARG A 59 -14.15 2.21 -3.61
N LEU A 60 -12.91 2.67 -3.53
CA LEU A 60 -12.53 4.04 -3.84
C LEU A 60 -12.27 4.21 -5.35
N ASP A 61 -12.38 5.46 -5.80
CA ASP A 61 -11.92 5.87 -7.13
C ASP A 61 -10.45 6.30 -7.08
N ASP A 62 -9.73 6.13 -8.19
CA ASP A 62 -8.32 6.55 -8.29
C ASP A 62 -8.12 8.07 -8.20
N SER A 63 -9.18 8.85 -8.39
CA SER A 63 -9.22 10.30 -8.21
C SER A 63 -9.40 10.74 -6.75
N GLU A 64 -9.67 9.80 -5.83
CA GLU A 64 -9.78 10.11 -4.41
C GLU A 64 -8.49 10.79 -3.91
N ARG A 65 -8.65 11.85 -3.13
CA ARG A 65 -7.54 12.73 -2.69
C ARG A 65 -6.37 11.92 -2.15
N VAL A 66 -6.64 10.95 -1.28
CA VAL A 66 -5.62 10.13 -0.62
C VAL A 66 -4.83 9.25 -1.62
N ILE A 67 -5.49 8.77 -2.67
CA ILE A 67 -4.88 7.97 -3.74
C ILE A 67 -3.99 8.85 -4.62
N VAL A 68 -4.48 10.04 -4.98
CA VAL A 68 -3.71 11.04 -5.73
C VAL A 68 -2.46 11.47 -4.97
N ARG A 69 -2.54 11.70 -3.65
CA ARG A 69 -1.38 12.04 -2.81
C ARG A 69 -0.30 10.96 -2.88
N MET A 70 -0.68 9.69 -2.70
CA MET A 70 0.24 8.55 -2.82
C MET A 70 0.82 8.43 -4.24
N ALA A 71 0.06 8.75 -5.28
CA ALA A 71 0.55 8.78 -6.65
C ALA A 71 1.60 9.87 -6.89
N ILE A 72 1.36 11.08 -6.41
CA ILE A 72 2.34 12.19 -6.46
C ILE A 72 3.60 11.83 -5.68
N ALA A 73 3.46 11.12 -4.56
CA ALA A 73 4.58 10.62 -3.75
C ALA A 73 5.34 9.43 -4.39
N GLY A 74 4.88 8.92 -5.55
CA GLY A 74 5.57 7.87 -6.29
C GLY A 74 5.28 6.45 -5.78
N CYS A 75 4.20 6.24 -5.02
CA CYS A 75 3.85 4.91 -4.49
C CYS A 75 3.46 3.89 -5.56
N PHE A 76 3.08 4.33 -6.77
CA PHE A 76 2.63 3.45 -7.85
C PHE A 76 3.64 3.47 -8.99
N ALA A 77 4.60 2.56 -8.94
CA ALA A 77 5.65 2.43 -9.95
C ALA A 77 5.83 0.97 -10.33
N LEU A 78 6.08 0.71 -11.62
CA LEU A 78 6.34 -0.64 -12.14
C LEU A 78 5.21 -1.64 -11.86
N GLY A 79 3.96 -1.18 -11.90
CA GLY A 79 2.78 -2.03 -11.71
C GLY A 79 2.58 -2.54 -10.27
N ARG A 80 3.18 -1.89 -9.27
CA ARG A 80 3.04 -2.25 -7.86
C ARG A 80 2.83 -1.03 -6.98
N PHE A 81 2.18 -1.26 -5.84
CA PHE A 81 2.17 -0.33 -4.72
C PHE A 81 3.44 -0.50 -3.88
N ASN A 82 4.08 0.63 -3.56
CA ASN A 82 5.24 0.71 -2.67
C ASN A 82 5.06 1.91 -1.71
N PRO A 83 4.68 1.67 -0.45
CA PRO A 83 4.47 2.73 0.53
C PRO A 83 5.77 3.28 1.15
N GLY A 84 6.94 2.79 0.70
CA GLY A 84 8.23 3.09 1.33
C GLY A 84 8.40 2.38 2.67
N ALA A 85 9.60 2.51 3.26
CA ALA A 85 9.95 1.80 4.50
C ALA A 85 9.08 2.23 5.70
N GLU A 86 8.77 3.52 5.81
CA GLU A 86 7.91 4.04 6.88
C GLU A 86 6.48 3.51 6.75
N GLY A 87 5.90 3.53 5.55
CA GLY A 87 4.56 3.01 5.31
C GLY A 87 4.48 1.48 5.42
N GLU A 88 5.53 0.74 5.05
CA GLU A 88 5.61 -0.70 5.31
C GLU A 88 5.60 -0.99 6.83
N ASN A 89 6.37 -0.23 7.61
CA ASN A 89 6.35 -0.35 9.07
C ASN A 89 4.97 -0.02 9.63
N LEU A 90 4.31 1.05 9.15
CA LEU A 90 2.95 1.39 9.56
C LEU A 90 1.98 0.22 9.32
N ILE A 91 1.97 -0.37 8.12
CA ILE A 91 1.12 -1.54 7.79
C ILE A 91 1.45 -2.72 8.70
N ARG A 92 2.74 -2.96 8.96
CA ARG A 92 3.19 -4.04 9.84
C ARG A 92 2.72 -3.89 11.26
N PHE A 93 2.40 -2.69 11.76
CA PHE A 93 1.94 -2.46 13.14
C PHE A 93 0.53 -1.89 13.24
N TRP A 94 -0.21 -1.85 12.13
CA TRP A 94 -1.59 -1.33 12.12
C TRP A 94 -2.52 -2.17 13.00
N HIS A 95 -3.27 -1.49 13.88
CA HIS A 95 -4.08 -2.09 14.95
C HIS A 95 -3.36 -3.14 15.79
N TYR A 96 -2.02 -3.01 15.92
CA TYR A 96 -1.27 -3.98 16.69
C TYR A 96 -1.64 -3.88 18.17
N ASP A 97 -1.68 -2.68 18.74
CA ASP A 97 -1.90 -2.49 20.18
C ASP A 97 -3.35 -2.20 20.55
N ASP A 98 -4.12 -1.57 19.65
CA ASP A 98 -5.54 -1.26 19.86
C ASP A 98 -6.38 -1.45 18.57
N ALA A 99 -7.71 -1.52 18.73
CA ALA A 99 -8.67 -1.60 17.63
C ALA A 99 -9.17 -0.21 17.17
N THR A 100 -8.48 0.86 17.55
CA THR A 100 -8.89 2.24 17.23
C THR A 100 -8.26 2.69 15.92
N GLY A 101 -9.04 3.36 15.08
CA GLY A 101 -8.65 3.75 13.72
C GLY A 101 -9.53 3.07 12.66
N SER A 102 -9.80 3.81 11.60
CA SER A 102 -10.59 3.36 10.46
C SER A 102 -9.68 3.00 9.28
N PRO A 103 -10.16 2.22 8.30
CA PRO A 103 -9.51 2.06 7.01
C PRO A 103 -9.05 3.37 6.35
N ALA A 104 -9.82 4.44 6.51
CA ALA A 104 -9.47 5.76 5.98
C ALA A 104 -8.26 6.36 6.71
N ASP A 105 -8.18 6.20 8.04
CA ASP A 105 -7.05 6.67 8.84
C ASP A 105 -5.74 5.99 8.43
N LEU A 106 -5.78 4.68 8.13
CA LEU A 106 -4.62 3.98 7.58
C LEU A 106 -4.16 4.58 6.24
N LEU A 107 -5.09 4.84 5.31
CA LEU A 107 -4.73 5.40 4.00
C LEU A 107 -4.16 6.82 4.12
N GLU A 108 -4.74 7.67 4.97
CA GLU A 108 -4.22 9.02 5.20
C GLU A 108 -2.83 8.97 5.85
N ALA A 109 -2.61 8.09 6.84
CA ALA A 109 -1.31 7.88 7.45
C ALA A 109 -0.27 7.32 6.46
N LEU A 110 -0.68 6.46 5.52
CA LEU A 110 0.17 5.98 4.42
C LEU A 110 0.56 7.10 3.45
N ALA A 111 -0.39 7.95 3.07
CA ALA A 111 -0.10 9.12 2.24
C ALA A 111 0.90 10.07 2.94
N ASP A 112 0.74 10.29 4.25
CA ASP A 112 1.65 11.09 5.05
C ASP A 112 3.08 10.48 5.09
N CYS A 113 3.20 9.15 5.27
CA CYS A 113 4.49 8.44 5.21
C CYS A 113 5.15 8.61 3.83
N ALA A 114 4.37 8.46 2.76
CA ALA A 114 4.86 8.57 1.40
C ALA A 114 5.38 9.98 1.08
N GLU A 115 4.64 11.01 1.48
CA GLU A 115 5.04 12.41 1.30
C GLU A 115 6.30 12.76 2.10
N ARG A 116 6.48 12.20 3.30
CA ARG A 116 7.73 12.32 4.05
C ARG A 116 8.90 11.65 3.33
N GLY A 117 8.70 10.45 2.80
CA GLY A 117 9.69 9.72 2.01
C GLY A 117 10.13 10.47 0.74
N LEU A 118 9.20 11.16 0.09
CA LEU A 118 9.50 12.02 -1.06
C LEU A 118 10.39 13.21 -0.69
N ARG A 119 10.16 13.83 0.47
CA ARG A 119 10.95 14.99 0.96
C ARG A 119 12.35 14.61 1.40
N HIS A 120 12.54 13.36 1.84
CA HIS A 120 13.81 12.85 2.33
C HIS A 120 14.21 11.58 1.57
N PRO A 121 14.62 11.71 0.28
CA PRO A 121 15.15 10.57 -0.44
C PRO A 121 16.39 10.07 0.29
N VAL A 122 16.29 8.88 0.88
CA VAL A 122 17.45 8.21 1.50
C VAL A 122 18.55 8.12 0.43
N PRO A 123 19.78 8.60 0.70
CA PRO A 123 20.87 8.48 -0.27
C PRO A 123 21.09 7.01 -0.59
N GLN A 124 20.89 6.61 -1.85
CA GLN A 124 21.21 5.25 -2.25
C GLN A 124 22.71 5.01 -2.09
N PRO A 125 23.14 3.87 -1.53
CA PRO A 125 24.55 3.52 -1.52
C PRO A 125 25.02 3.42 -2.98
N ARG A 126 26.01 4.23 -3.35
CA ARG A 126 26.64 4.21 -4.68
C ARG A 126 27.12 2.79 -4.97
N LYS A 127 26.43 2.08 -5.87
CA LYS A 127 26.96 0.84 -6.45
C LYS A 127 28.18 1.20 -7.30
N GLY A 128 29.37 0.87 -6.80
CA GLY A 128 30.53 0.64 -7.64
C GLY A 128 31.83 1.26 -7.15
N ARG A 129 32.72 0.41 -6.63
CA ARG A 129 34.07 0.30 -7.21
C ARG A 129 34.51 -1.15 -7.05
N LYS A 130 34.51 -1.90 -8.15
CA LYS A 130 35.26 -3.15 -8.24
C LYS A 130 36.73 -2.75 -8.16
N THR A 131 37.40 -3.09 -7.08
CA THR A 131 38.87 -3.10 -7.04
C THR A 131 39.29 -4.32 -7.84
N VAL A 132 39.87 -4.09 -9.01
CA VAL A 132 40.64 -5.11 -9.71
C VAL A 132 41.95 -5.24 -8.97
N ALA A 133 42.26 -6.44 -8.50
CA ALA A 133 43.59 -6.89 -8.12
C ALA A 133 43.80 -8.26 -8.79
#